data_AF-A0A527TM15-F1
#
_entry.id   AF-A0A527TM15-F1
#
_cell.length_a   1.000
_cell.length_b   1.000
_cell.length_c   1.000
_cell.angle_alpha   90.00
_cell.angle_beta   90.00
_cell.angle_gamma   90.00
#
_symmetry.space_group_name_H-M   'P 1'
#
loop_
_entity.id
_entity.type
_entity.pdbx_description
1 polymer ?
#
loop_
_entity_poly.entity_id
_entity_poly.type
_entity_poly.pdbx_seq_one_letter_code
_entity_poly.pdbx_strand_id
1 'polypeptide(L)'
;SKIARVVDIFAHRLQTQEAMTAQIAGVIQDVLNPRGVAVMLEAEHMCMAMRGIRKQGSTTLTSTFTGVFKDTPEEQVRFVT
;
A
#
# COMPACT_ATOMS: atom_id res chain seq x y z
N SER A 1 16.28 -5.41 0.14
CA SER A 1 15.89 -6.27 -0.99
C SER A 1 14.69 -7.17 -0.74
N LYS A 2 14.42 -7.68 0.48
CA LYS A 2 13.32 -8.63 0.71
C LYS A 2 11.94 -7.96 0.71
N ILE A 3 11.82 -6.76 1.26
CA ILE A 3 10.58 -5.96 1.21
C ILE A 3 10.16 -5.68 -0.24
N ALA A 4 11.10 -5.22 -1.09
CA ALA A 4 10.84 -5.03 -2.51
C ALA A 4 10.31 -6.30 -3.20
N ARG A 5 10.89 -7.46 -2.91
CA ARG A 5 10.41 -8.75 -3.43
C ARG A 5 9.01 -9.11 -2.94
N VAL A 6 8.66 -8.77 -1.70
CA VAL A 6 7.29 -8.97 -1.19
C VAL A 6 6.31 -8.12 -1.98
N VAL A 7 6.64 -6.84 -2.21
CA VAL A 7 5.83 -5.95 -3.05
C VAL A 7 5.66 -6.53 -4.46
N ASP A 8 6.74 -6.97 -5.10
CA ASP A 8 6.69 -7.57 -6.44
C ASP A 8 5.77 -8.81 -6.48
N ILE A 9 5.86 -9.70 -5.49
CA ILE A 9 5.04 -10.92 -5.46
C ILE A 9 3.54 -10.60 -5.41
N PHE A 10 3.14 -9.54 -4.70
CA PHE A 10 1.76 -9.10 -4.64
C PHE A 10 1.33 -8.30 -5.87
N ALA A 11 2.26 -7.53 -6.48
CA ALA A 11 2.02 -6.77 -7.70
C ALA A 11 1.76 -7.66 -8.93
N HIS A 12 2.38 -8.85 -9.00
CA HIS A 12 2.25 -9.78 -10.13
C HIS A 12 0.99 -10.66 -10.08
N ARG A 13 -0.12 -10.10 -9.60
CA ARG A 13 -1.41 -10.78 -9.46
C ARG A 13 -2.53 -9.86 -9.94
N LEU A 14 -3.67 -10.45 -10.30
CA LEU A 14 -4.91 -9.68 -10.40
C LEU A 14 -5.30 -9.24 -8.98
N GLN A 15 -5.21 -7.95 -8.70
CA GLN A 15 -5.44 -7.37 -7.38
C GLN A 15 -6.21 -6.07 -7.52
N THR A 16 -6.92 -5.70 -6.45
CA THR A 16 -7.27 -4.30 -6.19
C THR A 16 -6.14 -3.66 -5.39
N GLN A 17 -5.93 -2.36 -5.55
CA GLN A 17 -4.81 -1.67 -4.88
C GLN A 17 -4.97 -1.73 -3.35
N GLU A 18 -6.21 -1.63 -2.86
CA GLU A 18 -6.57 -1.74 -1.44
C GLU A 18 -6.19 -3.10 -0.86
N ALA A 19 -6.51 -4.19 -1.57
CA ALA A 19 -6.18 -5.54 -1.13
C ALA A 19 -4.67 -5.76 -1.12
N MET A 20 -3.96 -5.31 -2.16
CA MET A 20 -2.51 -5.41 -2.25
C MET A 20 -1.82 -4.66 -1.08
N THR A 21 -2.23 -3.43 -0.79
CA THR A 21 -1.68 -2.63 0.32
C THR A 21 -1.88 -3.33 1.67
N ALA A 22 -3.08 -3.86 1.92
CA ALA A 22 -3.38 -4.60 3.15
C ALA A 22 -2.57 -5.90 3.28
N GLN A 23 -2.42 -6.65 2.18
CA GLN A 23 -1.65 -7.91 2.15
C GLN A 23 -0.17 -7.69 2.43
N ILE A 24 0.43 -6.64 1.85
CA ILE A 24 1.84 -6.30 2.10
C ILE A 24 2.03 -5.94 3.57
N ALA A 25 1.17 -5.08 4.14
CA ALA A 25 1.24 -4.72 5.55
C ALA A 25 1.09 -5.94 6.47
N GLY A 26 0.10 -6.79 6.19
CA GLY A 26 -0.19 -8.00 6.96
C GLY A 26 0.97 -8.98 6.96
N VAL A 27 1.53 -9.33 5.79
CA VAL A 27 2.65 -10.28 5.73
C VAL A 27 3.89 -9.75 6.45
N ILE A 28 4.18 -8.46 6.33
CA ILE A 28 5.31 -7.86 7.07
C ILE A 28 5.06 -7.92 8.57
N GLN A 29 3.84 -7.61 9.01
CA GLN A 29 3.45 -7.66 10.42
C GLN A 29 3.57 -9.09 10.98
N ASP A 30 3.03 -10.07 10.28
CA ASP A 30 2.98 -11.47 10.73
C ASP A 30 4.36 -12.13 10.76
N VAL A 31 5.20 -11.88 9.74
CA VAL A 31 6.50 -12.54 9.61
C VAL A 31 7.56 -11.90 10.50
N LEU A 32 7.56 -10.56 10.63
CA LEU A 32 8.59 -9.85 11.38
C LEU A 32 8.18 -9.49 12.81
N ASN A 33 6.88 -9.57 13.14
CA ASN A 33 6.30 -9.15 14.42
C ASN A 33 6.82 -7.78 14.92
N PRO A 34 6.85 -6.73 14.07
CA PRO A 34 7.28 -5.41 14.49
C PRO A 34 6.24 -4.77 15.41
N ARG A 35 6.63 -3.67 16.07
CA ARG A 35 5.71 -2.82 16.85
C ARG A 35 4.61 -2.21 15.98
N GLY A 36 4.82 -2.11 14.68
CA GLY A 36 3.82 -1.69 13.70
C GLY A 36 4.44 -1.61 12.29
N VAL A 37 3.57 -1.63 11.29
CA VAL A 37 3.90 -1.48 9.87
C VAL A 37 3.04 -0.37 9.27
N ALA A 38 3.67 0.49 8.49
CA ALA A 38 3.02 1.46 7.63
C ALA A 38 3.33 1.13 6.17
N VAL A 39 2.29 0.99 5.34
CA VAL A 39 2.41 0.81 3.89
C VAL A 39 1.57 1.88 3.21
N MET A 40 2.14 2.55 2.22
CA MET A 40 1.43 3.48 1.35
C MET A 40 1.83 3.20 -0.09
N LEU A 41 0.82 3.01 -0.94
CA LEU A 41 0.99 2.78 -2.37
C LEU A 41 0.28 3.90 -3.14
N GLU A 42 1.01 4.53 -4.05
CA GLU A 42 0.49 5.44 -5.05
C GLU A 42 0.65 4.81 -6.44
N ALA A 43 -0.44 4.73 -7.20
CA ALA A 43 -0.41 4.15 -8.54
C ALA A 43 -1.43 4.82 -9.47
N GLU A 44 -1.11 4.86 -10.77
CA GLU A 44 -2.04 5.22 -11.83
C GLU A 44 -2.69 3.97 -12.43
N HIS A 45 -4.00 4.04 -12.65
CA HIS A 45 -4.78 2.93 -13.19
C HIS A 45 -5.00 3.10 -14.69
N MET A 46 -4.23 2.35 -15.49
CA MET A 46 -4.29 2.44 -16.96
C MET A 46 -5.67 2.09 -17.55
N CYS A 47 -6.47 1.29 -16.84
CA CYS A 47 -7.87 1.04 -17.21
C CYS A 47 -8.75 2.31 -17.16
N MET A 48 -8.43 3.27 -16.30
CA MET A 48 -9.09 4.58 -16.21
C MET A 48 -8.43 5.63 -17.09
N ALA A 49 -7.11 5.55 -17.29
CA ALA A 49 -6.34 6.51 -18.07
C ALA A 49 -6.53 6.34 -19.60
N MET A 50 -6.62 5.09 -20.08
CA MET A 50 -6.69 4.80 -21.52
C MET A 50 -8.09 4.47 -22.02
N ARG A 51 -8.99 4.03 -21.14
CA ARG A 51 -10.34 3.56 -21.47
C ARG A 51 -11.37 4.23 -20.56
N GLY A 52 -12.64 4.19 -20.94
CA GLY A 52 -13.73 4.78 -20.14
C GLY A 52 -13.57 6.29 -19.96
N ILE A 53 -13.47 6.74 -18.70
CA ILE A 53 -13.42 8.17 -18.29
C ILE A 53 -12.18 8.92 -18.80
N ARG A 54 -11.11 8.22 -19.23
CA ARG A 54 -9.88 8.78 -19.83
C ARG A 54 -9.25 9.91 -19.00
N LYS A 55 -9.18 9.73 -17.68
CA LYS A 55 -8.59 10.72 -16.77
C LYS A 55 -7.10 10.41 -16.56
N GLN A 56 -6.26 10.94 -17.44
CA GLN A 56 -4.81 10.77 -17.33
C GLN A 56 -4.24 11.51 -16.13
N GLY A 57 -3.17 10.95 -15.54
CA GLY A 57 -2.51 11.52 -14.37
C GLY A 57 -3.32 11.42 -13.09
N SER A 58 -4.43 10.67 -13.10
CA SER A 58 -5.18 10.37 -11.87
C SER A 58 -4.49 9.24 -11.13
N THR A 59 -3.86 9.56 -10.00
CA THR A 59 -3.30 8.56 -9.10
C THR A 59 -4.32 8.18 -8.03
N THR A 60 -4.20 6.96 -7.53
CA THR A 60 -4.92 6.47 -6.35
C THR A 60 -3.89 6.21 -5.27
N LEU A 61 -4.13 6.79 -4.10
CA LEU A 61 -3.34 6.57 -2.90
C LEU A 61 -4.09 5.62 -1.97
N THR A 62 -3.44 4.55 -1.54
CA THR A 62 -3.98 3.66 -0.50
C THR A 62 -2.94 3.51 0.59
N SER A 63 -3.41 3.36 1.83
CA SER A 63 -2.54 3.14 2.98
C SER A 63 -3.08 2.05 3.88
N THR A 64 -2.19 1.39 4.61
CA THR A 64 -2.55 0.47 5.68
C THR A 64 -1.56 0.64 6.82
N PHE A 65 -2.10 0.83 8.03
CA PHE A 65 -1.35 0.99 9.26
C PHE A 65 -1.68 -0.14 10.23
N THR A 66 -0.67 -0.64 10.92
CA THR A 66 -0.78 -1.68 11.96
C THR A 66 0.06 -1.29 13.19
N GLY A 67 -0.31 -1.84 14.34
CA GLY A 67 0.37 -1.58 15.62
C GLY A 67 0.49 -0.09 15.94
N VAL A 68 1.68 0.36 16.34
CA VAL A 68 1.93 1.76 16.73
C VAL A 68 1.52 2.79 15.67
N PHE A 69 1.63 2.47 14.37
CA PHE A 69 1.19 3.37 13.31
C PHE A 69 -0.34 3.44 13.21
N LYS A 70 -1.07 2.40 13.63
CA LYS A 70 -2.53 2.44 13.66
C LYS A 70 -3.05 3.19 14.89
N ASP A 71 -2.37 3.02 16.02
CA ASP A 71 -2.86 3.46 17.32
C ASP A 71 -2.43 4.90 17.67
N THR A 72 -1.43 5.45 16.98
CA THR A 72 -0.88 6.79 17.26
C THR A 72 -1.01 7.71 16.04
N PRO A 73 -1.95 8.68 16.06
CA PRO A 73 -2.15 9.62 14.96
C PRO A 73 -0.88 10.42 14.61
N GLU A 74 -0.05 10.75 15.60
CA GLU A 74 1.21 11.47 15.38
C GLU A 74 2.19 10.67 14.52
N GLU A 75 2.25 9.35 14.71
CA GLU A 75 3.09 8.47 13.88
C GLU A 75 2.52 8.31 12.47
N GLN A 76 1.20 8.40 12.28
CA GLN A 76 0.60 8.46 10.94
C GLN A 76 1.00 9.74 10.21
N VAL A 77 0.85 10.89 10.87
CA VAL A 77 1.21 12.19 10.27
C VAL A 77 2.69 12.22 9.92
N ARG A 78 3.56 11.74 10.83
CA ARG A 78 5.00 11.67 10.61
C ARG A 78 5.40 10.75 9.47
N PHE A 79 4.63 9.71 9.18
CA PHE A 79 4.89 8.82 8.05
C PHE A 79 4.49 9.45 6.70
N VAL A 80 3.44 10.27 6.70
CA VAL A 80 2.88 10.90 5.48
C VAL A 80 3.59 12.22 5.11
N THR A 81 4.25 12.86 6.07
CA THR A 81 4.92 14.17 5.93
C THR A 81 6.43 14.02 5.83
#